data_AF-A0A2D6XHA0-F1
#
_entry.id   AF-A0A2D6XHA0-F1
#
_cell.length_a   1.000
_cell.length_b   1.000
_cell.length_c   1.000
_cell.angle_alpha   90.00
_cell.angle_beta   90.00
_cell.angle_gamma   90.00
#
_symmetry.space_group_name_H-M   'P 1'
#
loop_
_entity.id
_entity.type
_entity.pdbx_description
1 polymer ?
#
loop_
_entity_poly.entity_id
_entity_poly.type
_entity_poly.pdbx_seq_one_letter_code
_entity_poly.pdbx_strand_id
1 'polypeptide(L)'
;MAEGFGEKPTVTVGSASKKSDYDNLVDFVAGSEWLDGNAGLTFVVGDFGKTARVDASGNQTINLPSVSASNIGGRFAIVKLGAGNVTIQAADSDTIADGAGGGTLTNSVAGEDYACVVLELAAATEWVIVSATGSWATSAQTFKYGVPISGESFHPFLLYGG
;
A
#
# COMPACT_ATOMS: atom_id res chain seq x y z
N MET A 1 7.48 37.85 -39.40
CA MET A 1 7.96 36.95 -38.33
C MET A 1 6.75 36.17 -37.84
N ALA A 2 6.76 34.85 -38.02
CA ALA A 2 5.87 33.93 -37.35
C ALA A 2 6.70 32.68 -37.07
N GLU A 3 6.93 32.41 -35.80
CA GLU A 3 7.80 31.33 -35.33
C GLU A 3 7.13 29.98 -35.59
N GLY A 4 7.90 29.07 -36.18
CA GLY A 4 7.48 27.68 -36.36
C GLY A 4 7.40 27.02 -35.00
N PHE A 5 6.19 26.76 -34.52
CA PHE A 5 5.98 25.79 -33.46
C PHE A 5 6.47 24.45 -33.99
N GLY A 6 7.58 23.96 -33.43
CA GLY A 6 8.11 22.64 -33.71
C GLY A 6 6.98 21.62 -33.63
N GLU A 7 6.90 20.76 -34.64
CA GLU A 7 5.91 19.70 -34.75
C GLU A 7 5.81 18.98 -33.40
N LYS A 8 4.61 18.97 -32.79
CA LYS A 8 4.36 18.16 -31.60
C LYS A 8 4.74 16.72 -31.96
N PRO A 9 5.55 16.02 -31.15
CA PRO A 9 5.82 14.62 -31.41
C PRO A 9 4.49 13.88 -31.46
N THR A 10 4.18 13.33 -32.62
CA THR A 10 2.97 12.55 -32.82
C THR A 10 3.28 11.14 -32.34
N VAL A 11 2.71 10.75 -31.20
CA VAL A 11 2.68 9.34 -30.82
C VAL A 11 1.56 8.69 -31.62
N THR A 12 1.91 8.07 -32.73
CA THR A 12 1.01 7.12 -33.39
C THR A 12 0.92 5.90 -32.49
N VAL A 13 -0.13 5.79 -31.69
CA VAL A 13 -0.55 4.49 -31.15
C VAL A 13 -0.94 3.64 -32.35
N GLY A 14 0.03 2.90 -32.88
CA GLY A 14 -0.27 1.78 -33.75
C GLY A 14 -1.15 0.84 -32.94
N SER A 15 -2.32 0.51 -33.49
CA SER A 15 -3.21 -0.50 -32.91
C SER A 15 -2.37 -1.67 -32.42
N ALA A 16 -2.44 -2.00 -31.13
CA ALA A 16 -1.72 -3.14 -30.55
C ALA A 16 -1.88 -4.35 -31.47
N SER A 17 -0.81 -4.70 -32.19
CA SER A 17 -0.87 -5.69 -33.27
C SER A 17 -0.91 -7.12 -32.72
N LYS A 18 -0.64 -7.28 -31.43
CA LYS A 18 -0.74 -8.52 -30.67
C LYS A 18 -1.63 -8.27 -29.45
N LYS A 19 -2.46 -9.25 -29.11
CA LYS A 19 -3.29 -9.25 -27.90
C LYS A 19 -2.45 -8.95 -26.65
N SER A 20 -1.21 -9.44 -26.60
CA SER A 20 -0.25 -9.17 -25.52
C SER A 20 0.05 -7.69 -25.30
N ASP A 21 0.10 -6.90 -26.37
CA ASP A 21 0.47 -5.49 -26.27
C ASP A 21 -0.73 -4.65 -25.79
N TYR A 22 -1.95 -5.07 -26.14
CA TYR A 22 -3.19 -4.53 -25.60
C TYR A 22 -3.34 -4.92 -24.12
N ASP A 23 -3.10 -6.18 -23.78
CA ASP A 23 -3.16 -6.66 -22.40
C ASP A 23 -2.14 -5.89 -21.53
N ASN A 24 -0.89 -5.73 -21.98
CA ASN A 24 0.13 -4.94 -21.28
C ASN A 24 -0.23 -3.45 -21.13
N LEU A 25 -0.86 -2.86 -22.14
CA LEU A 25 -1.32 -1.47 -22.09
C LEU A 25 -2.52 -1.32 -21.15
N VAL A 26 -3.45 -2.28 -21.15
CA VAL A 26 -4.57 -2.33 -20.23
C VAL A 26 -4.07 -2.54 -18.81
N ASP A 27 -3.11 -3.42 -18.55
CA ASP A 27 -2.52 -3.63 -17.23
C ASP A 27 -1.79 -2.37 -16.73
N PHE A 28 -1.09 -1.66 -17.62
CA PHE A 28 -0.45 -0.39 -17.31
C PHE A 28 -1.46 0.75 -17.04
N VAL A 29 -2.55 0.82 -17.81
CA VAL A 29 -3.58 1.88 -17.71
C VAL A 29 -4.62 1.58 -16.63
N ALA A 30 -4.92 0.32 -16.33
CA ALA A 30 -5.88 -0.11 -15.32
C ALA A 30 -5.34 0.01 -13.90
N GLY A 31 -4.04 0.25 -13.72
CA GLY A 31 -3.45 0.64 -12.45
C GLY A 31 -3.53 -0.45 -11.39
N SER A 32 -2.42 -1.16 -11.18
CA SER A 32 -2.24 -2.25 -10.22
C SER A 32 -3.02 -3.52 -10.60
N GLU A 33 -2.30 -4.57 -11.02
CA GLU A 33 -2.87 -5.91 -11.05
C GLU A 33 -3.38 -6.25 -9.64
N TRP A 34 -4.63 -6.73 -9.55
CA TRP A 34 -5.23 -7.14 -8.29
C TRP A 34 -4.79 -8.56 -7.94
N LEU A 35 -4.29 -8.74 -6.73
CA LEU A 35 -4.03 -10.04 -6.14
C LEU A 35 -5.16 -10.42 -5.20
N ASP A 36 -5.62 -11.66 -5.29
CA ASP A 36 -6.62 -12.20 -4.37
C ASP A 36 -5.96 -12.54 -3.03
N GLY A 37 -6.40 -11.87 -1.96
CA GLY A 37 -5.94 -12.11 -0.59
C GLY A 37 -6.96 -12.85 0.29
N ASN A 38 -8.06 -13.37 -0.29
CA ASN A 38 -9.14 -14.00 0.49
C ASN A 38 -8.77 -15.31 1.18
N ALA A 39 -7.68 -15.95 0.77
CA ALA A 39 -7.11 -17.15 1.38
C ALA A 39 -5.74 -16.89 2.03
N GLY A 40 -5.43 -15.62 2.31
CA GLY A 40 -4.09 -15.15 2.59
C GLY A 40 -3.28 -15.00 1.30
N LEU A 41 -2.19 -14.23 1.39
CA LEU A 41 -1.32 -13.93 0.26
C LEU A 41 0.11 -13.82 0.74
N THR A 42 1.06 -14.23 -0.09
CA THR A 42 2.47 -13.88 0.09
C THR A 42 2.90 -13.11 -1.13
N PHE A 43 3.18 -11.83 -0.96
CA PHE A 43 3.74 -11.02 -2.02
C PHE A 43 5.15 -11.51 -2.35
N VAL A 44 5.53 -11.41 -3.63
CA VAL A 44 6.93 -11.51 -4.07
C VAL A 44 7.44 -10.16 -4.56
N VAL A 45 8.76 -10.00 -4.69
CA VAL A 45 9.37 -8.77 -5.24
C VAL A 45 8.80 -8.39 -6.63
N GLY A 46 8.43 -9.39 -7.44
CA GLY A 46 7.80 -9.17 -8.75
C GLY A 46 6.39 -8.58 -8.68
N ASP A 47 5.78 -8.48 -7.50
CA ASP A 47 4.45 -7.91 -7.30
C ASP A 47 4.48 -6.42 -6.92
N PHE A 48 5.65 -5.76 -6.90
CA PHE A 48 5.68 -4.32 -6.59
C PHE A 48 4.77 -3.52 -7.52
N GLY A 49 4.01 -2.61 -6.93
CA GLY A 49 2.99 -1.81 -7.62
C GLY A 49 1.62 -2.49 -7.73
N LYS A 50 1.47 -3.73 -7.26
CA LYS A 50 0.18 -4.44 -7.22
C LYS A 50 -0.60 -4.16 -5.94
N THR A 51 -1.90 -4.46 -5.99
CA THR A 51 -2.82 -4.29 -4.87
C THR A 51 -3.42 -5.63 -4.45
N ALA A 52 -3.31 -5.98 -3.16
CA ALA A 52 -4.04 -7.11 -2.60
C ALA A 52 -5.47 -6.69 -2.22
N ARG A 53 -6.46 -7.43 -2.69
CA ARG A 53 -7.87 -7.29 -2.26
C ARG A 53 -8.22 -8.39 -1.29
N VAL A 54 -8.73 -8.01 -0.11
CA VAL A 54 -9.20 -8.93 0.92
C VAL A 54 -10.66 -8.65 1.24
N ASP A 55 -11.54 -9.46 0.68
CA ASP A 55 -13.00 -9.47 0.83
C ASP A 55 -13.46 -10.72 1.60
N ALA A 56 -12.65 -11.12 2.61
CA ALA A 56 -12.91 -12.30 3.42
C ALA A 56 -13.65 -11.93 4.70
N SER A 57 -14.57 -12.80 5.13
CA SER A 57 -15.20 -12.72 6.46
C SER A 57 -14.33 -13.33 7.56
N GLY A 58 -13.41 -14.23 7.20
CA GLY A 58 -12.40 -14.79 8.10
C GLY A 58 -11.12 -13.97 8.12
N ASN A 59 -10.35 -14.08 9.20
CA ASN A 59 -9.08 -13.37 9.35
C ASN A 59 -8.06 -13.85 8.30
N GLN A 60 -7.38 -12.91 7.66
CA GLN A 60 -6.37 -13.18 6.63
C GLN A 60 -5.01 -12.61 7.04
N THR A 61 -3.97 -13.30 6.59
CA THR A 61 -2.59 -12.84 6.70
C THR A 61 -2.01 -12.60 5.31
N ILE A 62 -1.41 -11.42 5.13
CA ILE A 62 -0.70 -10.99 3.94
C ILE A 62 0.78 -10.88 4.31
N ASN A 63 1.63 -11.74 3.75
CA ASN A 63 3.06 -11.72 4.01
C ASN A 63 3.76 -10.82 2.98
N LEU A 64 4.61 -9.92 3.47
CA LEU A 64 5.52 -9.15 2.63
C LEU A 64 6.71 -10.04 2.20
N PRO A 65 7.34 -9.76 1.04
CA PRO A 65 8.54 -10.47 0.64
C PRO A 65 9.73 -10.05 1.51
N SER A 66 10.74 -10.92 1.59
CA SER A 66 12.08 -10.53 2.00
C SER A 66 12.66 -9.57 0.95
N VAL A 67 13.25 -8.46 1.40
CA VAL A 67 13.72 -7.38 0.55
C VAL A 67 15.16 -6.97 0.86
N SER A 68 15.71 -6.12 0.01
CA SER A 68 17.07 -5.60 0.13
C SER A 68 17.15 -4.16 -0.39
N ALA A 69 18.34 -3.56 -0.33
CA ALA A 69 18.58 -2.22 -0.85
C ALA A 69 18.22 -2.05 -2.35
N SER A 70 18.24 -3.13 -3.14
CA SER A 70 17.84 -3.08 -4.56
C SER A 70 16.33 -2.92 -4.77
N ASN A 71 15.54 -3.06 -3.72
CA ASN A 71 14.09 -3.02 -3.74
C ASN A 71 13.51 -1.70 -3.19
N ILE A 72 14.35 -0.78 -2.73
CA ILE A 72 13.93 0.50 -2.14
C ILE A 72 13.04 1.27 -3.13
N GLY A 73 11.93 1.81 -2.64
CA GLY A 73 10.86 2.41 -3.44
C GLY A 73 9.82 1.41 -3.93
N GLY A 74 10.00 0.11 -3.69
CA GLY A 74 8.97 -0.91 -3.90
C GLY A 74 7.73 -0.63 -3.06
N ARG A 75 6.54 -0.84 -3.65
CA ARG A 75 5.26 -0.49 -3.02
C ARG A 75 4.26 -1.63 -3.10
N PHE A 76 3.44 -1.74 -2.07
CA PHE A 76 2.24 -2.57 -2.05
C PHE A 76 1.05 -1.78 -1.53
N ALA A 77 -0.12 -2.02 -2.11
CA ALA A 77 -1.38 -1.58 -1.54
C ALA A 77 -2.17 -2.79 -1.06
N ILE A 78 -2.87 -2.65 0.06
CA ILE A 78 -3.74 -3.66 0.61
C ILE A 78 -5.10 -3.01 0.88
N VAL A 79 -6.17 -3.59 0.34
CA VAL A 79 -7.54 -3.13 0.49
C VAL A 79 -8.37 -4.22 1.14
N LYS A 80 -8.87 -3.94 2.35
CA LYS A 80 -9.84 -4.73 3.09
C LYS A 80 -11.25 -4.25 2.77
N LEU A 81 -12.13 -5.18 2.39
CA LEU A 81 -13.54 -4.96 2.04
C LEU A 81 -14.50 -5.89 2.79
N GLY A 82 -13.99 -6.98 3.39
CA GLY A 82 -14.77 -7.94 4.16
C GLY A 82 -14.67 -7.69 5.67
N ALA A 83 -15.45 -8.41 6.47
CA ALA A 83 -15.49 -8.22 7.93
C ALA A 83 -14.28 -8.83 8.69
N GLY A 84 -13.52 -9.73 8.07
CA GLY A 84 -12.40 -10.43 8.72
C GLY A 84 -11.19 -9.53 8.96
N ASN A 85 -10.42 -9.81 10.02
CA ASN A 85 -9.21 -9.02 10.30
C ASN A 85 -8.16 -9.21 9.19
N VAL A 86 -7.37 -8.18 8.91
CA VAL A 86 -6.22 -8.28 7.99
C VAL A 86 -4.95 -8.04 8.78
N THR A 87 -4.05 -9.01 8.73
CA THR A 87 -2.70 -8.93 9.31
C THR A 87 -1.70 -8.87 8.19
N ILE A 88 -0.89 -7.81 8.13
CA ILE A 88 0.26 -7.72 7.24
C ILE A 88 1.49 -8.11 8.04
N GLN A 89 2.26 -9.07 7.54
CA GLN A 89 3.40 -9.66 8.22
C GLN A 89 4.69 -9.31 7.47
N ALA A 90 5.66 -8.69 8.15
CA ALA A 90 6.98 -8.46 7.58
C ALA A 90 7.79 -9.76 7.50
N ALA A 91 8.66 -9.86 6.51
CA ALA A 91 9.61 -10.95 6.37
C ALA A 91 10.82 -10.76 7.29
N ASP A 92 11.45 -11.87 7.70
CA ASP A 92 12.75 -11.91 8.37
C ASP A 92 12.89 -10.87 9.51
N SER A 93 13.85 -9.96 9.39
CA SER A 93 14.11 -8.86 10.33
C SER A 93 13.53 -7.52 9.87
N ASP A 94 12.72 -7.50 8.81
CA ASP A 94 12.17 -6.28 8.26
C ASP A 94 11.12 -5.68 9.20
N THR A 95 11.06 -4.36 9.26
CA THR A 95 10.11 -3.62 10.10
C THR A 95 8.98 -3.02 9.25
N ILE A 96 7.82 -2.80 9.88
CA ILE A 96 6.73 -2.01 9.31
C ILE A 96 6.50 -0.83 10.26
N ALA A 97 6.71 0.38 9.75
CA ALA A 97 6.71 1.62 10.51
C ALA A 97 7.59 1.49 11.77
N ASP A 98 7.00 1.69 12.94
CA ASP A 98 7.67 1.58 14.25
C ASP A 98 7.62 0.18 14.87
N GLY A 99 7.19 -0.82 14.09
CA GLY A 99 7.10 -2.21 14.52
C GLY A 99 8.46 -2.89 14.72
N ALA A 100 8.44 -4.05 15.39
CA ALA A 100 9.61 -4.91 15.53
C ALA A 100 9.97 -5.60 14.20
N GLY A 101 11.23 -6.06 14.08
CA GLY A 101 11.66 -6.89 12.94
C GLY A 101 10.86 -8.19 12.88
N GLY A 102 10.35 -8.54 11.70
CA GLY A 102 9.40 -9.64 11.53
C GLY A 102 8.06 -9.38 12.23
N GLY A 103 7.73 -8.12 12.51
CA GLY A 103 6.50 -7.70 13.16
C GLY A 103 5.30 -7.64 12.22
N THR A 104 4.16 -7.19 12.76
CA THR A 104 2.90 -7.08 12.02
C THR A 104 2.33 -5.68 12.02
N LEU A 105 1.53 -5.39 10.99
CA LEU A 105 0.60 -4.28 10.93
C LEU A 105 -0.80 -4.86 10.75
N THR A 106 -1.72 -4.51 11.64
CA THR A 106 -3.03 -5.19 11.74
C THR A 106 -4.19 -4.22 11.61
N ASN A 107 -5.20 -4.62 10.86
CA ASN A 107 -6.55 -4.06 10.93
C ASN A 107 -7.45 -5.08 11.63
N SER A 108 -7.85 -4.78 12.86
CA SER A 108 -8.61 -5.68 13.74
C SER A 108 -9.79 -5.02 14.45
N VAL A 109 -10.15 -3.80 14.02
CA VAL A 109 -11.27 -3.06 14.61
C VAL A 109 -12.59 -3.68 14.16
N ALA A 110 -13.39 -4.13 15.12
CA ALA A 110 -14.69 -4.72 14.85
C ALA A 110 -15.61 -3.74 14.11
N GLY A 111 -16.23 -4.19 13.01
CA GLY A 111 -17.13 -3.39 12.18
C GLY A 111 -16.41 -2.44 11.20
N GLU A 112 -15.08 -2.47 11.15
CA GLU A 112 -14.32 -1.76 10.11
C GLU A 112 -14.16 -2.65 8.88
N ASP A 113 -15.22 -2.76 8.08
CA ASP A 113 -15.23 -3.62 6.89
C ASP A 113 -14.36 -3.05 5.75
N TYR A 114 -14.14 -1.73 5.76
CA TYR A 114 -13.40 -1.01 4.73
C TYR A 114 -12.15 -0.36 5.33
N ALA A 115 -10.98 -0.85 4.94
CA ALA A 115 -9.70 -0.24 5.28
C ALA A 115 -8.71 -0.39 4.12
N CYS A 116 -7.78 0.54 4.01
CA CYS A 116 -6.73 0.51 3.00
C CYS A 116 -5.41 0.94 3.63
N VAL A 117 -4.31 0.34 3.20
CA VAL A 117 -2.97 0.82 3.53
C VAL A 117 -2.06 0.66 2.32
N VAL A 118 -1.20 1.64 2.12
CA VAL A 118 -0.11 1.61 1.15
C VAL A 118 1.20 1.62 1.92
N LEU A 119 2.03 0.63 1.63
CA LEU A 119 3.37 0.48 2.19
C LEU A 119 4.40 0.78 1.11
N GLU A 120 5.48 1.45 1.49
CA GLU A 120 6.66 1.68 0.66
C GLU A 120 7.91 1.22 1.40
N LEU A 121 8.84 0.57 0.71
CA LEU A 121 10.13 0.21 1.27
C LEU A 121 11.05 1.45 1.28
N ALA A 122 11.24 2.06 2.44
CA ALA A 122 12.04 3.28 2.61
C ALA A 122 13.54 3.00 2.80
N ALA A 123 13.88 1.87 3.42
CA ALA A 123 15.25 1.39 3.58
C ALA A 123 15.32 -0.11 3.33
N ALA A 124 16.53 -0.69 3.29
CA ALA A 124 16.74 -2.09 2.92
C ALA A 124 15.94 -3.10 3.75
N THR A 125 15.48 -2.72 4.95
CA THR A 125 14.70 -3.56 5.87
C THR A 125 13.55 -2.78 6.54
N GLU A 126 13.11 -1.63 5.98
CA GLU A 126 12.13 -0.75 6.63
C GLU A 126 11.00 -0.36 5.68
N TRP A 127 9.81 -0.88 5.95
CA TRP A 127 8.56 -0.47 5.29
C TRP A 127 7.94 0.71 6.04
N VAL A 128 7.51 1.74 5.33
CA VAL A 128 6.78 2.88 5.90
C VAL A 128 5.35 2.92 5.39
N ILE A 129 4.44 3.43 6.21
CA ILE A 129 3.05 3.70 5.81
C ILE A 129 3.01 5.04 5.08
N VAL A 130 2.79 5.03 3.76
CA VAL A 130 2.70 6.28 2.97
C VAL A 130 1.28 6.81 2.88
N SER A 131 0.29 5.94 3.05
CA SER A 131 -1.13 6.30 3.10
C SER A 131 -1.91 5.20 3.80
N ALA A 132 -2.93 5.57 4.56
CA ALA A 132 -3.88 4.61 5.10
C ALA A 132 -5.27 5.23 5.27
N THR A 133 -6.28 4.37 5.23
CA THR A 133 -7.66 4.65 5.64
C THR A 133 -8.11 3.50 6.54
N GLY A 134 -8.87 3.82 7.58
CA GLY A 134 -9.17 2.88 8.66
C GLY A 134 -8.09 2.90 9.74
N SER A 135 -8.18 1.92 10.63
CA SER A 135 -7.36 1.78 11.83
C SER A 135 -6.34 0.66 11.63
N TRP A 136 -5.07 1.00 11.66
CA TRP A 136 -3.96 0.04 11.48
C TRP A 136 -3.04 0.10 12.68
N ALA A 137 -2.65 -1.03 13.25
CA ALA A 137 -1.82 -1.05 14.45
C ALA A 137 -0.61 -1.97 14.28
N THR A 138 0.56 -1.45 14.62
CA THR A 138 1.74 -2.26 14.93
C THR A 138 1.63 -2.75 16.37
N SER A 139 2.54 -3.62 16.80
CA SER A 139 2.65 -3.99 18.22
C SER A 139 3.04 -2.82 19.13
N ALA A 140 3.51 -1.70 18.58
CA ALA A 140 3.97 -0.53 19.31
C ALA A 140 2.94 0.61 19.34
N GLN A 141 2.25 0.89 18.23
CA GLN A 141 1.31 2.01 18.11
C GLN A 141 0.11 1.72 17.19
N THR A 142 -0.97 2.47 17.40
CA THR A 142 -2.14 2.50 16.49
C THR A 142 -2.07 3.74 15.61
N PHE A 143 -2.35 3.56 14.32
CA PHE A 143 -2.37 4.57 13.28
C PHE A 143 -3.80 4.74 12.76
N LYS A 144 -4.24 5.99 12.61
CA LYS A 144 -5.44 6.34 11.84
C LYS A 144 -5.04 7.32 10.75
N TYR A 145 -5.47 7.05 9.53
CA TYR A 145 -5.15 7.87 8.37
C TYR A 145 -3.62 8.04 8.11
N GLY A 146 -2.82 7.05 8.48
CA GLY A 146 -1.36 7.07 8.34
C GLY A 146 -0.63 7.88 9.41
N VAL A 147 -1.33 8.42 10.41
CA VAL A 147 -0.74 9.20 11.52
C VAL A 147 -0.82 8.39 12.81
N PRO A 148 0.28 8.31 13.61
CA PRO A 148 0.22 7.69 14.93
C PRO A 148 -0.79 8.39 15.83
N ILE A 149 -1.69 7.63 16.45
CA ILE A 149 -2.56 8.13 17.51
C ILE A 149 -1.75 8.06 18.81
N SER A 150 -1.05 9.13 19.15
CA SER A 150 -0.53 9.26 20.52
C SER A 150 -1.72 9.39 21.47
N GLY A 151 -1.69 8.71 22.62
CA GLY A 151 -2.73 8.79 23.66
C GLY A 151 -2.83 10.14 24.37
N GLU A 152 -2.30 11.21 23.79
CA GLU A 152 -2.34 12.57 24.31
C GLU A 152 -3.59 13.26 23.75
N SER A 153 -4.47 13.70 24.65
CA SER A 153 -5.65 14.48 24.28
C SER A 153 -5.21 15.75 23.54
N PHE A 154 -5.69 15.95 22.31
CA PHE A 154 -5.59 17.24 21.64
C PHE A 154 -6.34 18.27 22.49
N HIS A 155 -5.62 19.05 23.29
CA HIS A 155 -6.12 20.33 23.76
C HIS A 155 -6.06 21.28 22.55
N PRO A 156 -7.21 21.68 21.95
CA PRO A 156 -7.17 22.71 20.93
C PRO A 156 -6.52 23.94 21.56
N PHE A 157 -5.47 24.42 20.90
CA PHE A 157 -4.74 25.63 21.25
C PHE A 157 -5.75 26.78 21.38
N LEU A 158 -6.17 27.07 22.62
CA LEU A 158 -6.84 28.33 22.94
C LEU A 158 -5.80 29.41 22.71
N LEU A 159 -5.92 30.12 21.58
CA LEU A 159 -5.34 31.43 21.38
C LEU A 159 -5.70 32.27 22.61
N TYR A 160 -4.74 32.48 23.51
CA TYR A 160 -4.86 33.45 24.58
C TYR A 160 -4.85 34.83 23.92
N GLY A 161 -6.05 35.37 23.71
CA GLY A 161 -6.24 36.80 23.51
C GLY A 161 -6.13 37.50 24.88
N GLY A 162 -5.16 38.38 25.00
CA GLY A 162 -4.91 39.25 26.16
C GLY A 162 -3.70 40.10 25.92
#